data_AF-A0A1Q6M1D4-F1
#
_entry.id   AF-A0A1Q6M1D4-F1
#
_cell.length_a   1.000
_cell.length_b   1.000
_cell.length_c   1.000
_cell.angle_alpha   90.00
_cell.angle_beta   90.00
_cell.angle_gamma   90.00
#
_symmetry.space_group_name_H-M   'P 1'
#
loop_
_entity.id
_entity.type
_entity.pdbx_description
1 polymer ?
#
loop_
_entity_poly.entity_id
_entity_poly.type
_entity_poly.pdbx_seq_one_letter_code
_entity_poly.pdbx_strand_id
1 'polypeptide(L)'
;MNVKKIKELIQERDEMDPQNDVLADQNQEQLLEIFKENLTESMNFLDSCSANEFYWISELFDDLSEYFQSQKLIECMERNAMRTGVDCAIDIEYAKKALKQS
;
A
#
# COMPACT_ATOMS: atom_id res chain seq x y z
N MET A 1 11.44 8.37 -3.07
CA MET A 1 10.07 8.33 -2.53
C MET A 1 9.72 9.63 -1.84
N ASN A 2 8.65 10.28 -2.27
CA ASN A 2 8.19 11.57 -1.74
C ASN A 2 7.28 11.38 -0.51
N VAL A 3 7.88 11.17 0.67
CA VAL A 3 7.18 10.93 1.94
C VAL A 3 6.22 12.06 2.32
N LYS A 4 6.57 13.32 2.02
CA LYS A 4 5.69 14.46 2.29
C LYS A 4 4.40 14.36 1.50
N LYS A 5 4.50 14.07 0.20
CA LYS A 5 3.32 13.92 -0.67
C LYS A 5 2.46 12.71 -0.28
N ILE A 6 3.08 11.59 0.14
CA ILE A 6 2.34 10.43 0.66
C ILE A 6 1.46 10.83 1.85
N LYS A 7 2.04 11.54 2.84
CA LYS A 7 1.31 12.00 4.02
C LYS A 7 0.18 12.98 3.68
N GLU A 8 0.43 13.89 2.72
CA GLU A 8 -0.60 14.81 2.22
C GLU A 8 -1.76 14.06 1.56
N LEU A 9 -1.48 13.09 0.68
CA LEU A 9 -2.50 12.28 0.02
C LEU A 9 -3.31 11.44 1.01
N ILE A 10 -2.65 10.85 2.02
CA ILE A 10 -3.32 10.09 3.08
C ILE A 10 -4.25 11.00 3.89
N GLN A 11 -3.79 12.21 4.25
CA GLN A 11 -4.63 13.16 4.95
C GLN A 11 -5.82 13.61 4.10
N GLU A 12 -5.60 13.88 2.80
CA GLU A 12 -6.68 14.20 1.86
C GLU A 12 -7.72 13.07 1.80
N ARG A 13 -7.27 11.81 1.85
CA ARG A 13 -8.14 10.62 1.85
C ARG A 13 -8.91 10.46 3.15
N ASP A 14 -8.28 10.70 4.30
CA ASP A 14 -8.93 10.68 5.63
C ASP A 14 -10.10 11.68 5.74
N GLU A 15 -9.97 12.83 5.07
CA GLU A 15 -10.95 13.92 5.10
C GLU A 15 -11.99 13.84 3.95
N MET A 16 -11.83 12.89 3.02
CA MET A 16 -12.64 12.78 1.81
C MET A 16 -14.04 12.22 2.09
N ASP A 17 -15.04 12.70 1.33
CA ASP A 17 -16.36 12.07 1.34
C ASP A 17 -16.25 10.64 0.77
N PRO A 18 -16.63 9.59 1.53
CA PRO A 18 -16.55 8.21 1.07
C PRO A 18 -17.39 7.90 -0.17
N GLN A 19 -18.33 8.77 -0.55
CA GLN A 19 -19.14 8.62 -1.78
C GLN A 19 -18.48 9.27 -3.01
N ASN A 20 -17.33 9.92 -2.85
CA ASN A 20 -16.63 10.58 -3.95
C ASN A 20 -15.57 9.67 -4.57
N ASP A 21 -16.05 8.60 -5.22
CA ASP A 21 -15.22 7.57 -5.85
C ASP A 21 -14.19 8.17 -6.84
N VAL A 22 -14.56 9.24 -7.56
CA VAL A 22 -13.66 9.89 -8.54
C VAL A 22 -12.42 10.48 -7.88
N LEU A 23 -12.57 11.21 -6.77
CA LEU A 23 -11.41 11.77 -6.06
C LEU A 23 -10.65 10.69 -5.30
N ALA A 24 -11.37 9.68 -4.82
CA ALA A 24 -10.81 8.52 -4.14
C ALA A 24 -9.86 7.76 -5.07
N ASP A 25 -10.29 7.44 -6.29
CA ASP A 25 -9.50 6.75 -7.31
C ASP A 25 -8.27 7.57 -7.72
N GLN A 26 -8.43 8.89 -7.93
CA GLN A 26 -7.33 9.79 -8.28
C GLN A 26 -6.28 9.90 -7.18
N ASN A 27 -6.69 9.83 -5.92
CA ASN A 27 -5.78 9.84 -4.78
C ASN A 27 -4.99 8.53 -4.69
N GLN A 28 -5.69 7.39 -4.83
CA GLN A 28 -5.07 6.06 -4.86
C GLN A 28 -4.10 5.90 -6.03
N GLU A 29 -4.44 6.36 -7.23
CA GLU A 29 -3.56 6.32 -8.41
C GLU A 29 -2.26 7.10 -8.16
N GLN A 30 -2.35 8.30 -7.56
CA GLN A 30 -1.17 9.09 -7.21
C GLN A 30 -0.29 8.40 -6.15
N LEU A 31 -0.90 7.80 -5.13
CA LEU A 31 -0.15 7.02 -4.13
C LEU A 31 0.53 5.82 -4.80
N LEU A 32 -0.21 5.05 -5.60
CA LEU A 32 0.28 3.87 -6.28
C LEU A 32 1.51 4.18 -7.14
N GLU A 33 1.47 5.25 -7.94
CA GLU A 33 2.61 5.64 -8.78
C GLU A 33 3.85 6.00 -7.95
N ILE A 34 3.70 6.68 -6.80
CA ILE A 34 4.83 6.94 -5.89
C ILE A 34 5.42 5.63 -5.35
N PHE A 35 4.58 4.66 -4.98
CA PHE A 35 5.04 3.38 -4.44
C PHE A 35 5.65 2.45 -5.51
N LYS A 36 5.28 2.60 -6.78
CA LYS A 36 5.89 1.85 -7.90
C LYS A 36 7.31 2.32 -8.23
N GLU A 37 7.69 3.56 -7.89
CA GLU A 37 9.01 4.13 -8.22
C GLU A 37 10.18 3.26 -7.73
N ASN A 38 10.09 2.72 -6.52
CA ASN A 38 11.19 1.95 -5.92
C ASN A 38 10.70 1.00 -4.81
N LEU A 39 10.78 -0.31 -5.08
CA LEU A 39 10.39 -1.34 -4.13
C LEU A 39 11.07 -1.22 -2.75
N THR A 40 12.38 -0.90 -2.72
CA THR A 40 13.13 -0.83 -1.45
C THR A 40 12.66 0.35 -0.61
N GLU A 41 12.46 1.51 -1.22
CA GLU A 41 11.96 2.69 -0.52
C GLU A 41 10.51 2.49 -0.05
N SER A 42 9.68 1.85 -0.87
CA SER A 42 8.31 1.46 -0.51
C SER A 42 8.26 0.56 0.72
N MET A 43 9.09 -0.48 0.76
CA MET A 43 9.19 -1.36 1.93
C MET A 43 9.71 -0.61 3.16
N ASN A 44 10.70 0.28 3.01
CA ASN A 44 11.21 1.10 4.11
C ASN A 44 10.13 2.03 4.69
N PHE A 45 9.26 2.59 3.84
CA PHE A 45 8.11 3.36 4.30
C PHE A 45 7.15 2.48 5.11
N LEU A 46 6.75 1.31 4.57
CA LEU A 46 5.84 0.38 5.25
C LEU A 46 6.37 -0.07 6.61
N ASP A 47 7.69 -0.25 6.76
CA ASP A 47 8.32 -0.64 8.02
C ASP A 47 8.31 0.45 9.10
N SER A 48 8.12 1.71 8.73
CA SER A 48 8.19 2.86 9.64
C SER A 48 6.88 3.62 9.80
N CYS A 49 5.87 3.34 8.96
CA CYS A 49 4.60 4.05 8.97
C CYS A 49 3.72 3.69 10.18
N SER A 50 2.80 4.60 10.49
CA SER A 50 1.74 4.40 11.47
C SER A 50 0.68 3.41 10.97
N ALA A 51 -0.17 2.93 11.88
CA ALA A 51 -1.28 2.03 11.52
C ALA A 51 -2.27 2.70 10.54
N ASN A 52 -2.55 4.00 10.71
CA ASN A 52 -3.42 4.75 9.79
C ASN A 52 -2.81 4.85 8.39
N GLU A 53 -1.52 5.19 8.30
CA GLU A 53 -0.83 5.24 7.00
C GLU A 53 -0.80 3.85 6.35
N PHE A 54 -0.52 2.79 7.13
CA PHE A 54 -0.52 1.42 6.63
C PHE A 54 -1.90 0.99 6.11
N TYR A 55 -2.99 1.34 6.82
CA TYR A 55 -4.36 1.05 6.39
C TYR A 55 -4.62 1.58 4.98
N TRP A 56 -4.35 2.85 4.73
CA TRP A 56 -4.58 3.43 3.40
C TRP A 56 -3.70 2.82 2.30
N ILE A 57 -2.46 2.45 2.64
CA ILE A 57 -1.57 1.83 1.66
C ILE A 57 -1.95 0.37 1.40
N SER A 58 -2.59 -0.31 2.37
CA SER A 58 -3.05 -1.68 2.19
C SER A 58 -4.07 -1.83 1.07
N GLU A 59 -4.85 -0.79 0.77
CA GLU A 59 -5.76 -0.73 -0.39
C GLU A 59 -5.01 -0.85 -1.73
N LEU A 60 -3.70 -0.61 -1.75
CA LEU A 60 -2.86 -0.68 -2.96
C LEU A 60 -2.11 -2.02 -3.09
N PHE A 61 -2.28 -2.95 -2.14
CA PHE A 61 -1.44 -4.15 -2.06
C PHE A 61 -1.60 -5.10 -3.23
N ASP A 62 -2.81 -5.22 -3.78
CA ASP A 62 -3.06 -6.03 -4.97
C ASP A 62 -2.27 -5.49 -6.17
N ASP A 63 -2.38 -4.18 -6.46
CA ASP A 63 -1.66 -3.54 -7.57
C ASP A 63 -0.14 -3.58 -7.40
N LEU A 64 0.34 -3.32 -6.17
CA LEU A 64 1.77 -3.36 -5.87
C LEU A 64 2.33 -4.78 -5.99
N SER A 65 1.56 -5.78 -5.58
CA SER A 65 1.94 -7.19 -5.71
C SER A 65 1.94 -7.65 -7.16
N GLU A 66 0.95 -7.25 -7.95
CA GLU A 66 0.91 -7.51 -9.39
C GLU A 66 2.09 -6.85 -10.11
N TYR A 67 2.39 -5.59 -9.78
CA TYR A 67 3.47 -4.84 -10.41
C TYR A 67 4.86 -5.41 -10.06
N PHE A 68 5.15 -5.62 -8.77
CA PHE A 68 6.49 -6.00 -8.33
C PHE A 68 6.76 -7.51 -8.40
N GLN A 69 5.73 -8.36 -8.32
CA GLN A 69 5.87 -9.82 -8.28
C GLN A 69 6.97 -10.28 -7.31
N SER A 70 6.98 -9.71 -6.10
CA SER A 70 8.10 -9.82 -5.16
C SER A 70 7.71 -10.54 -3.88
N GLN A 71 8.36 -11.67 -3.62
CA GLN A 71 8.24 -12.38 -2.35
C GLN A 71 8.62 -11.49 -1.15
N LYS A 72 9.63 -10.62 -1.29
CA LYS A 72 10.03 -9.68 -0.22
C LYS A 72 8.97 -8.64 0.09
N LEU A 73 8.18 -8.24 -0.91
CA LEU A 73 7.07 -7.32 -0.70
C LEU A 73 5.97 -8.00 0.13
N ILE A 74 5.62 -9.24 -0.19
CA ILE A 74 4.64 -10.03 0.56
C ILE A 74 5.08 -10.20 2.01
N GLU A 75 6.35 -10.55 2.25
CA GLU A 75 6.91 -10.65 3.62
C GLU A 75 6.89 -9.30 4.36
N CYS A 76 7.05 -8.19 3.64
CA CYS A 76 6.92 -6.84 4.18
C CYS A 76 5.47 -6.55 4.60
N MET A 77 4.49 -6.90 3.75
CA MET A 77 3.06 -6.74 4.04
C MET A 77 2.68 -7.54 5.30
N GLU A 78 3.05 -8.82 5.37
CA GLU A 78 2.75 -9.69 6.52
C GLU A 78 3.30 -9.14 7.84
N ARG A 79 4.59 -8.75 7.83
CA ARG A 79 5.24 -8.18 9.02
C ARG A 79 4.54 -6.92 9.49
N ASN A 80 4.18 -6.03 8.57
CA ASN A 80 3.58 -4.75 8.92
C ASN A 80 2.09 -4.85 9.26
N ALA A 81 1.35 -5.80 8.68
CA ALA A 81 0.01 -6.16 9.14
C ALA A 81 0.02 -6.61 10.60
N MET A 82 0.96 -7.51 10.97
CA MET A 82 1.15 -7.93 12.37
C MET A 82 1.57 -6.76 13.28
N ARG A 83 2.46 -5.87 12.81
CA ARG A 83 2.95 -4.72 13.58
C ARG A 83 1.86 -3.68 13.86
N THR A 84 1.00 -3.44 12.88
CA THR A 84 0.00 -2.35 12.93
C THR A 84 -1.37 -2.82 13.40
N GLY A 85 -1.68 -4.10 13.27
CA GLY A 85 -3.00 -4.67 13.56
C GLY A 85 -4.03 -4.43 12.46
N VAL A 86 -3.62 -3.92 11.30
CA VAL A 86 -4.49 -3.76 10.13
C VAL A 86 -4.78 -5.12 9.51
N ASP A 87 -6.06 -5.41 9.26
CA ASP A 87 -6.49 -6.64 8.61
C ASP A 87 -6.48 -6.46 7.08
N CYS A 88 -5.40 -6.95 6.47
CA CYS A 88 -5.23 -7.04 5.01
C CYS A 88 -4.86 -8.49 4.61
N ALA A 89 -5.38 -9.47 5.35
CA ALA A 89 -5.02 -10.88 5.15
C ALA A 89 -5.45 -11.40 3.78
N ILE A 90 -6.59 -10.90 3.28
CA ILE A 90 -7.14 -11.26 1.97
C ILE A 90 -6.21 -10.77 0.84
N ASP A 91 -5.74 -9.52 0.91
CA ASP A 91 -4.84 -8.93 -0.10
C ASP A 91 -3.50 -9.69 -0.13
N ILE A 92 -2.97 -10.02 1.05
CA ILE A 92 -1.75 -10.85 1.17
C ILE A 92 -1.96 -12.25 0.58
N GLU A 93 -3.11 -12.88 0.81
CA GLU A 93 -3.44 -14.17 0.20
C GLU A 93 -3.52 -14.09 -1.32
N TYR A 94 -4.12 -13.03 -1.87
CA TYR A 94 -4.17 -12.80 -3.31
C TYR A 94 -2.78 -12.57 -3.88
N ALA A 95 -1.95 -11.74 -3.24
CA ALA A 95 -0.57 -11.52 -3.62
C ALA A 95 0.24 -12.82 -3.69
N LYS A 96 0.10 -13.71 -2.69
CA LYS A 96 0.74 -15.03 -2.68
C LYS A 96 0.29 -15.93 -3.83
N LYS A 97 -1.00 -15.94 -4.13
CA LYS A 97 -1.58 -16.75 -5.23
C LYS A 97 -1.17 -16.21 -6.60
N ALA A 98 -1.07 -14.89 -6.72
CA ALA A 98 -0.70 -14.20 -7.96
C ALA A 98 0.79 -14.24 -8.24
N LEU A 99 1.64 -14.46 -7.23
CA LEU A 99 3.09 -14.57 -7.38
C LEU A 99 3.43 -15.72 -8.33
N LYS A 100 3.84 -15.38 -9.56
CA LYS A 100 4.25 -16.36 -10.55
C LYS A 100 5.52 -17.06 -10.07
N GLN A 101 5.45 -18.36 -9.84
CA GLN A 101 6.64 -19.18 -9.59
C GLN A 101 7.52 -19.11 -10.84
N SER A 102 8.72 -18.53 -10.68
CA SER A 102 9.76 -18.49 -11.72
C SER A 102 10.67 -19.70 -11.62
#